data_AF-A0A975ATE6-F1
#
_entry.id   AF-A0A975ATE6-F1
#
_cell.length_a   1.000
_cell.length_b   1.000
_cell.length_c   1.000
_cell.angle_alpha   90.00
_cell.angle_beta   90.00
_cell.angle_gamma   90.00
#
_symmetry.space_group_name_H-M   'P 1'
#
loop_
_entity.id
_entity.type
_entity.pdbx_description
1 polymer ?
#
loop_
_entity_poly.entity_id
_entity_poly.type
_entity_poly.pdbx_seq_one_letter_code
_entity_poly.pdbx_strand_id
1 'polypeptide(L)'
;MQPRLVASVARARTEGRRDAEKALALEMTALKPVVLTVRPAAGADKPGGTAFGYNYVRPKAPELDSFFALAQDGDLLRKLPELQAIDGLLVLPRPITFVTAQCQEPNAFYSAQRGEVVLCYETMKVLLERGRALEQEQSLGAGYAQAYLRANLRFIVLHETGHALIDLLEIPITGREEDAVDQLATTLMQRFAGMDESSAQVTDNLRMAANWFLVRSTGAYNLDAYADEHALGEQRYFNLQCLLYGSNPARYVGIVTEGDLPQARAKGCPAEARRVSRAWLRLLLPHIAPKFEMTEEKANRLFEQRERERSRNADIPYVR
;
A
#
# COMPACT_ATOMS: atom_id res chain seq x y z
N MET A 1 20.07 -41.78 17.66
CA MET A 1 19.97 -41.42 16.23
C MET A 1 21.37 -41.34 15.64
N GLN A 2 21.64 -42.07 14.55
CA GLN A 2 22.99 -42.42 14.11
C GLN A 2 23.73 -41.25 13.41
N PRO A 3 25.02 -41.02 13.69
CA PRO A 3 25.84 -39.94 13.12
C PRO A 3 26.01 -39.98 11.59
N ARG A 4 25.76 -41.13 10.95
CA ARG A 4 25.78 -41.27 9.49
C ARG A 4 24.66 -40.49 8.78
N LEU A 5 23.50 -40.33 9.41
CA LEU A 5 22.35 -39.61 8.84
C LEU A 5 22.56 -38.08 8.86
N VAL A 6 23.31 -37.57 9.85
CA VAL A 6 23.63 -36.14 9.96
C VAL A 6 24.64 -35.72 8.88
N ALA A 7 25.62 -36.58 8.60
CA ALA A 7 26.61 -36.34 7.55
C ALA A 7 26.01 -36.37 6.14
N SER A 8 25.04 -37.26 5.87
CA SER A 8 24.37 -37.31 4.56
C SER A 8 23.48 -36.10 4.31
N VAL A 9 22.78 -35.60 5.34
CA VAL A 9 21.95 -34.39 5.25
C VAL A 9 22.79 -33.13 5.08
N ALA A 10 23.95 -33.04 5.74
CA ALA A 10 24.89 -31.93 5.55
C ALA A 10 25.47 -31.90 4.12
N ARG A 11 25.78 -33.07 3.56
CA ARG A 11 26.25 -33.22 2.18
C ARG A 11 25.17 -32.84 1.15
N ALA A 12 23.94 -33.31 1.34
CA ALA A 12 22.82 -32.94 0.47
C ALA A 12 22.50 -31.43 0.52
N ARG A 13 22.63 -30.79 1.68
CA ARG A 13 22.45 -29.32 1.82
C ARG A 13 23.54 -28.52 1.12
N THR A 14 24.78 -29.01 1.11
CA THR A 14 25.89 -28.32 0.45
C THR A 14 25.86 -28.50 -1.06
N GLU A 15 25.45 -29.68 -1.55
CA GLU A 15 25.18 -29.92 -2.98
C GLU A 15 24.00 -29.07 -3.46
N GLY A 16 22.86 -29.10 -2.76
CA GLY A 16 21.70 -28.27 -3.13
C GLY A 16 21.96 -26.76 -3.09
N ARG A 17 22.81 -26.29 -2.17
CA ARG A 17 23.26 -24.88 -2.16
C ARG A 17 24.12 -24.54 -3.39
N ARG A 18 25.03 -25.42 -3.79
CA ARG A 18 25.88 -25.20 -4.98
C ARG A 18 25.06 -25.21 -6.26
N ASP A 19 24.03 -26.05 -6.34
CA ASP A 19 23.14 -26.11 -7.49
C ASP A 19 22.24 -24.87 -7.58
N ALA A 20 21.75 -24.37 -6.43
CA ALA A 20 21.02 -23.11 -6.34
C ALA A 20 21.89 -21.89 -6.70
N GLU A 21 23.15 -21.85 -6.25
CA GLU A 21 24.11 -20.80 -6.59
C GLU A 21 24.45 -20.81 -8.09
N LYS A 22 24.57 -22.00 -8.71
CA LYS A 22 24.76 -22.13 -10.17
C LYS A 22 23.52 -21.71 -10.97
N ALA A 23 22.32 -22.09 -10.53
CA ALA A 23 21.07 -21.69 -11.19
C ALA A 23 20.88 -20.17 -11.15
N LEU A 24 21.13 -19.55 -9.99
CA LEU A 24 21.10 -18.10 -9.83
C LEU A 24 22.15 -17.40 -10.70
N ALA A 25 23.36 -17.94 -10.79
CA ALA A 25 24.40 -17.39 -11.66
C ALA A 25 23.98 -17.45 -13.14
N LEU A 26 23.35 -18.56 -13.57
CA LEU A 26 22.84 -18.71 -14.94
C LEU A 26 21.72 -17.69 -15.25
N GLU A 27 20.76 -17.52 -14.34
CA GLU A 27 19.70 -16.51 -14.45
C GLU A 27 20.25 -15.09 -14.48
N MET A 28 21.25 -14.78 -13.65
CA MET A 28 21.91 -13.48 -13.64
C MET A 28 22.66 -13.18 -14.95
N THR A 29 23.25 -14.20 -15.60
CA THR A 29 23.84 -14.06 -16.95
C THR A 29 22.81 -13.98 -18.08
N ALA A 30 21.58 -14.47 -17.87
CA ALA A 30 20.51 -14.42 -18.87
C ALA A 30 19.73 -13.08 -18.86
N LEU A 31 19.84 -12.31 -17.79
CA LEU A 31 19.31 -10.95 -17.71
C LEU A 31 20.20 -10.00 -18.54
N LYS A 32 19.81 -9.75 -19.80
CA LYS A 32 20.40 -8.65 -20.56
C LYS A 32 20.05 -7.32 -19.84
N PRO A 33 21.03 -6.44 -19.60
CA PRO A 33 20.73 -5.12 -19.05
C PRO A 33 19.81 -4.38 -20.03
N VAL A 34 18.69 -3.88 -19.51
CA VAL A 34 17.87 -2.90 -20.22
C VAL A 34 18.70 -1.62 -20.31
N VAL A 35 19.32 -1.39 -21.46
CA VAL A 35 20.01 -0.13 -21.74
C VAL A 35 18.96 0.89 -22.15
N LEU A 36 18.41 1.60 -21.17
CA LEU A 36 17.66 2.82 -21.40
C LEU A 36 18.65 3.88 -21.89
N THR A 37 18.62 4.19 -23.18
CA THR A 37 19.31 5.36 -23.73
C THR A 37 18.68 6.62 -23.16
N VAL A 38 19.24 7.14 -22.07
CA VAL A 38 18.90 8.46 -21.55
C VAL A 38 19.47 9.50 -22.51
N ARG A 39 18.59 10.14 -23.30
CA ARG A 39 18.93 11.40 -23.97
C ARG A 39 18.87 12.52 -22.92
N PRO A 40 19.96 13.26 -22.65
CA PRO A 40 19.85 14.45 -21.84
C PRO A 40 19.30 15.57 -22.72
N ALA A 41 18.07 16.02 -22.45
CA ALA A 41 17.64 17.34 -22.87
C ALA A 41 17.71 18.26 -21.64
N ALA A 42 18.71 19.14 -21.66
CA ALA A 42 18.81 20.26 -20.74
C ALA A 42 17.92 21.41 -21.27
N GLY A 43 17.13 22.01 -20.38
CA GLY A 43 16.58 23.37 -20.56
C GLY A 43 15.24 23.50 -21.29
N ALA A 44 14.14 23.27 -20.56
CA ALA A 44 12.82 23.90 -20.65
C ALA A 44 12.03 23.44 -19.41
N ASP A 45 11.04 24.19 -18.93
CA ASP A 45 10.16 23.73 -17.85
C ASP A 45 9.41 22.49 -18.36
N LYS A 46 9.95 21.31 -18.07
CA LYS A 46 9.51 20.04 -18.62
C LYS A 46 8.02 19.84 -18.27
N PRO A 47 7.20 19.23 -19.14
CA PRO A 47 5.79 19.04 -18.85
C PRO A 47 5.60 18.21 -17.58
N GLY A 48 4.67 18.65 -16.73
CA GLY A 48 4.17 17.88 -15.61
C GLY A 48 3.25 16.74 -16.08
N GLY A 49 2.87 15.87 -15.15
CA GLY A 49 1.95 14.78 -15.42
C GLY A 49 0.49 15.23 -15.43
N THR A 50 -0.39 14.25 -15.53
CA THR A 50 -1.83 14.45 -15.55
C THR A 50 -2.33 14.75 -14.13
N ALA A 51 -2.97 15.90 -13.94
CA ALA A 51 -3.56 16.26 -12.66
C ALA A 51 -4.82 15.44 -12.37
N PHE A 52 -5.06 15.14 -11.09
CA PHE A 52 -6.26 14.46 -10.63
C PHE A 52 -7.47 15.38 -10.53
N GLY A 53 -8.65 14.80 -10.72
CA GLY A 53 -9.93 15.41 -10.41
C GLY A 53 -10.41 15.03 -9.02
N TYR A 54 -11.21 15.90 -8.39
CA TYR A 54 -11.85 15.64 -7.11
C TYR A 54 -13.30 16.10 -7.15
N ASN A 55 -14.23 15.26 -6.72
CA ASN A 55 -15.65 15.57 -6.71
C ASN A 55 -16.33 15.01 -5.45
N TYR A 56 -16.99 15.87 -4.69
CA TYR A 56 -17.73 15.50 -3.49
C TYR A 56 -19.23 15.62 -3.79
N VAL A 57 -19.88 14.50 -4.05
CA VAL A 57 -21.29 14.49 -4.46
C VAL A 57 -22.17 14.55 -3.22
N ARG A 58 -23.04 15.56 -3.13
CA ARG A 58 -23.99 15.69 -2.01
C ARG A 58 -24.95 14.48 -1.99
N PRO A 59 -25.12 13.80 -0.83
CA PRO A 59 -26.03 12.67 -0.71
C PRO A 59 -27.49 13.12 -0.80
N LYS A 60 -28.37 12.19 -1.17
CA LYS A 60 -29.83 12.39 -1.12
C LYS A 60 -30.39 12.04 0.26
N ALA A 61 -29.76 11.07 0.93
CA ALA A 61 -30.14 10.59 2.24
C ALA A 61 -29.57 11.50 3.35
N PRO A 62 -30.41 12.18 4.16
CA PRO A 62 -29.95 13.13 5.18
C PRO A 62 -29.01 12.53 6.23
N GLU A 63 -29.14 11.24 6.53
CA GLU A 63 -28.26 10.53 7.48
C GLU A 63 -26.80 10.46 7.03
N LEU A 64 -26.51 10.71 5.75
CA LEU A 64 -25.16 10.73 5.18
C LEU A 64 -24.55 12.14 5.11
N ASP A 65 -25.30 13.20 5.44
CA ASP A 65 -24.82 14.59 5.34
C ASP A 65 -23.57 14.83 6.18
N SER A 66 -23.42 14.16 7.33
CA SER A 66 -22.23 14.28 8.17
C SER A 66 -20.96 13.71 7.51
N PHE A 67 -21.08 12.64 6.71
CA PHE A 67 -19.96 12.08 5.96
C PHE A 67 -19.63 12.92 4.72
N PHE A 68 -20.64 13.53 4.10
CA PHE A 68 -20.43 14.52 3.05
C PHE A 68 -19.68 15.75 3.56
N ALA A 69 -20.10 16.33 4.69
CA ALA A 69 -19.41 17.44 5.32
C ALA A 69 -17.96 17.06 5.69
N LEU A 70 -17.75 15.87 6.27
CA LEU A 70 -16.41 15.36 6.55
C LEU A 70 -15.54 15.26 5.29
N ALA A 71 -16.11 14.81 4.17
CA ALA A 71 -15.40 14.66 2.90
C ALA A 71 -15.12 16.02 2.23
N GLN A 72 -16.14 16.87 2.10
CA GLN A 72 -16.08 18.15 1.39
C GLN A 72 -15.33 19.21 2.20
N ASP A 73 -15.73 19.48 3.44
CA ASP A 73 -15.15 20.56 4.26
C ASP A 73 -13.70 20.23 4.63
N GLY A 74 -13.44 18.94 4.84
CA GLY A 74 -12.11 18.42 5.08
C GLY A 74 -11.22 18.41 3.83
N ASP A 75 -11.80 18.51 2.63
CA ASP A 75 -11.15 18.18 1.34
C ASP A 75 -10.41 16.83 1.43
N LEU A 76 -11.13 15.84 1.94
CA LEU A 76 -10.60 14.61 2.50
C LEU A 76 -9.70 13.84 1.53
N LEU A 77 -10.14 13.69 0.27
CA LEU A 77 -9.40 12.93 -0.75
C LEU A 77 -8.15 13.71 -1.20
N ARG A 78 -8.30 15.00 -1.51
CA ARG A 78 -7.19 15.83 -1.99
C ARG A 78 -6.11 16.08 -0.92
N LYS A 79 -6.46 15.97 0.37
CA LYS A 79 -5.50 16.10 1.47
C LYS A 79 -4.83 14.78 1.87
N LEU A 80 -5.13 13.66 1.21
CA LEU A 80 -4.37 12.43 1.44
C LEU A 80 -2.92 12.62 0.95
N PRO A 81 -1.90 12.43 1.83
CA PRO A 81 -0.51 12.66 1.47
C PRO A 81 -0.04 11.85 0.25
N GLU A 82 -0.53 10.62 0.10
CA GLU A 82 -0.20 9.75 -1.03
C GLU A 82 -0.75 10.29 -2.34
N LEU A 83 -2.02 10.74 -2.34
CA LEU A 83 -2.64 11.29 -3.54
C LEU A 83 -1.94 12.59 -3.94
N GLN A 84 -1.63 13.47 -2.99
CA GLN A 84 -0.85 14.68 -3.27
C GLN A 84 0.53 14.39 -3.82
N ALA A 85 1.17 13.30 -3.37
CA ALA A 85 2.51 12.95 -3.81
C ALA A 85 2.55 12.40 -5.24
N ILE A 86 1.46 11.80 -5.71
CA ILE A 86 1.37 11.21 -7.06
C ILE A 86 0.52 12.04 -8.03
N ASP A 87 -0.21 13.05 -7.55
CA ASP A 87 -0.98 14.00 -8.36
C ASP A 87 -0.03 14.79 -9.29
N GLY A 88 -0.24 14.66 -10.60
CA GLY A 88 0.64 15.26 -11.61
C GLY A 88 2.02 14.62 -11.69
N LEU A 89 2.31 13.53 -10.96
CA LEU A 89 3.58 12.82 -11.06
C LEU A 89 3.64 11.95 -12.32
N LEU A 90 2.51 11.35 -12.69
CA LEU A 90 2.42 10.37 -13.77
C LEU A 90 1.74 10.98 -15.01
N VAL A 91 2.22 10.59 -16.20
CA VAL A 91 1.54 10.86 -17.48
C VAL A 91 0.49 9.79 -17.67
N LEU A 92 -0.77 10.15 -17.45
CA LEU A 92 -1.93 9.27 -17.64
C LEU A 92 -2.63 9.64 -18.95
N PRO A 93 -3.20 8.66 -19.69
CA PRO A 93 -3.95 8.93 -20.92
C PRO A 93 -5.19 9.80 -20.68
N ARG A 94 -5.70 9.80 -19.44
CA ARG A 94 -6.76 10.69 -18.94
C ARG A 94 -6.68 10.82 -17.40
N PRO A 95 -7.25 11.88 -16.81
CA PRO A 95 -7.25 12.07 -15.36
C PRO A 95 -7.98 10.95 -14.61
N ILE A 96 -7.46 10.60 -13.42
CA ILE A 96 -8.23 9.89 -12.40
C ILE A 96 -9.03 10.94 -11.63
N THR A 97 -10.34 10.72 -11.46
CA THR A 97 -11.20 11.57 -10.64
C THR A 97 -11.59 10.84 -9.36
N PHE A 98 -11.24 11.40 -8.21
CA PHE A 98 -11.60 10.85 -6.92
C PHE A 98 -12.97 11.40 -6.49
N VAL A 99 -13.90 10.50 -6.20
CA VAL A 99 -15.30 10.83 -5.94
C VAL A 99 -15.74 10.30 -4.60
N THR A 100 -16.41 11.12 -3.78
CA THR A 100 -17.26 10.60 -2.71
C THR A 100 -18.73 10.73 -3.10
N ALA A 101 -19.52 9.69 -2.86
CA ALA A 101 -20.93 9.68 -3.22
C ALA A 101 -21.76 8.75 -2.31
N GLN A 102 -23.08 8.89 -2.37
CA GLN A 102 -24.01 7.89 -1.84
C GLN A 102 -24.15 6.75 -2.86
N CYS A 103 -23.95 5.50 -2.44
CA CYS A 103 -23.97 4.33 -3.32
C CYS A 103 -25.07 3.31 -3.00
N GLN A 104 -25.92 3.57 -2.00
CA GLN A 104 -26.97 2.67 -1.48
C GLN A 104 -26.44 1.48 -0.67
N GLU A 105 -25.18 1.08 -0.87
CA GLU A 105 -24.50 0.06 -0.08
C GLU A 105 -23.06 0.46 0.27
N PRO A 106 -22.47 -0.09 1.35
CA PRO A 106 -21.06 0.12 1.67
C PRO A 106 -20.18 -0.48 0.56
N ASN A 107 -19.55 0.38 -0.24
CA ASN A 107 -18.61 -0.01 -1.27
C ASN A 107 -17.50 1.04 -1.52
N ALA A 108 -16.47 0.65 -2.26
CA ALA A 108 -15.54 1.54 -2.94
C ALA A 108 -15.09 0.82 -4.21
N PHE A 109 -14.91 1.54 -5.31
CA PHE A 109 -14.58 0.90 -6.58
C PHE A 109 -13.92 1.87 -7.55
N TYR A 110 -13.07 1.32 -8.42
CA TYR A 110 -12.63 1.96 -9.64
C TYR A 110 -13.60 1.72 -10.81
N SER A 111 -14.03 2.80 -11.46
CA SER A 111 -14.84 2.76 -12.68
C SER A 111 -13.97 3.02 -13.90
N ALA A 112 -13.55 1.96 -14.59
CA ALA A 112 -12.73 2.07 -15.81
C ALA A 112 -13.38 2.98 -16.87
N GLN A 113 -14.68 2.86 -17.12
CA GLN A 113 -15.37 3.68 -18.12
C GLN A 113 -15.25 5.20 -17.84
N ARG A 114 -15.30 5.60 -16.56
CA ARG A 114 -15.33 7.01 -16.14
C ARG A 114 -13.97 7.52 -15.67
N GLY A 115 -13.04 6.62 -15.33
CA GLY A 115 -11.76 6.99 -14.73
C GLY A 115 -11.96 7.54 -13.32
N GLU A 116 -12.93 6.99 -12.61
CA GLU A 116 -13.33 7.46 -11.30
C GLU A 116 -12.98 6.44 -10.24
N VAL A 117 -12.31 6.87 -9.17
CA VAL A 117 -12.22 6.11 -7.92
C VAL A 117 -13.32 6.63 -7.01
N VAL A 118 -14.32 5.78 -6.75
CA VAL A 118 -15.52 6.15 -5.99
C VAL A 118 -15.44 5.55 -4.59
N LEU A 119 -15.62 6.40 -3.59
CA LEU A 119 -15.76 6.02 -2.19
C LEU A 119 -17.17 6.33 -1.70
N CYS A 120 -17.87 5.31 -1.24
CA CYS A 120 -19.25 5.45 -0.80
C CYS A 120 -19.32 5.96 0.65
N TYR A 121 -20.22 6.91 0.95
CA TYR A 121 -20.42 7.40 2.32
C TYR A 121 -20.85 6.29 3.28
N GLU A 122 -21.57 5.29 2.76
CA GLU A 122 -21.95 4.09 3.50
C GLU A 122 -20.73 3.31 4.01
N THR A 123 -19.63 3.28 3.26
CA THR A 123 -18.35 2.69 3.69
C THR A 123 -17.74 3.48 4.84
N MET A 124 -17.73 4.82 4.73
CA MET A 124 -17.24 5.68 5.80
C MET A 124 -18.06 5.47 7.09
N LYS A 125 -19.37 5.28 6.97
CA LYS A 125 -20.25 4.96 8.09
C LYS A 125 -19.89 3.64 8.76
N VAL A 126 -19.80 2.56 8.00
CA VAL A 126 -19.47 1.23 8.52
C VAL A 126 -18.09 1.23 9.20
N LEU A 127 -17.10 1.90 8.61
CA LEU A 127 -15.76 2.02 9.19
C LEU A 127 -15.79 2.79 10.52
N LEU A 128 -16.53 3.89 10.60
CA LEU A 128 -16.64 4.67 11.83
C LEU A 128 -17.36 3.87 12.94
N GLU A 129 -18.42 3.17 12.59
CA GLU A 129 -19.16 2.30 13.51
C GLU A 129 -18.28 1.16 14.03
N ARG A 130 -17.50 0.52 13.15
CA ARG A 130 -16.53 -0.51 13.56
C ARG A 130 -15.43 0.06 14.45
N GLY A 131 -14.91 1.23 14.12
CA GLY A 131 -13.92 1.93 14.95
C GLY A 131 -14.45 2.21 16.36
N ARG A 132 -15.71 2.65 16.49
CA ARG A 132 -16.36 2.87 17.81
C ARG A 132 -16.55 1.57 18.58
N ALA A 133 -16.95 0.49 17.91
CA ALA A 133 -17.09 -0.81 18.55
C ALA A 133 -15.76 -1.29 19.12
N LEU A 134 -14.68 -1.21 18.34
CA LEU A 134 -13.32 -1.56 18.79
C LEU A 134 -12.83 -0.67 19.94
N GLU A 135 -13.08 0.64 19.86
CA GLU A 135 -12.73 1.60 20.91
C GLU A 135 -13.36 1.19 22.27
N GLN A 136 -14.61 0.75 22.24
CA GLN A 136 -15.33 0.26 23.43
C GLN A 136 -14.85 -1.13 23.88
N GLU A 137 -14.81 -2.11 22.96
CA GLU A 137 -14.45 -3.51 23.24
C GLU A 137 -13.06 -3.64 23.85
N GLN A 138 -12.11 -2.82 23.39
CA GLN A 138 -10.70 -2.89 23.80
C GLN A 138 -10.27 -1.77 24.74
N SER A 139 -11.20 -0.92 25.19
CA SER A 139 -10.92 0.24 26.05
C SER A 139 -9.81 1.16 25.51
N LEU A 140 -9.89 1.46 24.20
CA LEU A 140 -8.88 2.27 23.51
C LEU A 140 -9.11 3.77 23.78
N GLY A 141 -8.07 4.57 23.54
CA GLY A 141 -8.11 6.01 23.79
C GLY A 141 -9.12 6.74 22.91
N ALA A 142 -9.65 7.84 23.45
CA ALA A 142 -10.58 8.71 22.73
C ALA A 142 -10.01 9.15 21.37
N GLY A 143 -10.81 9.00 20.32
CA GLY A 143 -10.40 9.36 18.95
C GLY A 143 -9.95 8.16 18.11
N TYR A 144 -9.93 6.95 18.68
CA TYR A 144 -9.57 5.74 17.96
C TYR A 144 -10.50 5.50 16.77
N ALA A 145 -11.82 5.70 16.93
CA ALA A 145 -12.77 5.51 15.85
C ALA A 145 -12.49 6.38 14.61
N GLN A 146 -12.06 7.63 14.82
CA GLN A 146 -11.69 8.54 13.74
C GLN A 146 -10.35 8.17 13.11
N ALA A 147 -9.39 7.70 13.91
CA ALA A 147 -8.14 7.15 13.40
C ALA A 147 -8.40 5.90 12.54
N TYR A 148 -9.25 4.99 13.01
CA TYR A 148 -9.66 3.78 12.30
C TYR A 148 -10.36 4.10 10.97
N LEU A 149 -11.31 5.03 10.96
CA LEU A 149 -11.95 5.51 9.74
C LEU A 149 -10.92 6.03 8.74
N ARG A 150 -10.05 6.97 9.16
CA ARG A 150 -9.06 7.58 8.27
C ARG A 150 -8.06 6.57 7.71
N ALA A 151 -7.58 5.66 8.56
CA ALA A 151 -6.63 4.62 8.16
C ALA A 151 -7.20 3.69 7.09
N ASN A 152 -8.42 3.19 7.31
CA ASN A 152 -9.09 2.27 6.39
C ASN A 152 -9.51 2.95 5.08
N LEU A 153 -10.11 4.15 5.17
CA LEU A 153 -10.46 4.96 4.02
C LEU A 153 -9.25 5.20 3.12
N ARG A 154 -8.11 5.58 3.71
CA ARG A 154 -6.87 5.84 2.98
C ARG A 154 -6.39 4.60 2.25
N PHE A 155 -6.37 3.44 2.93
CA PHE A 155 -5.99 2.18 2.32
C PHE A 155 -6.91 1.81 1.15
N ILE A 156 -8.24 1.86 1.36
CA ILE A 156 -9.24 1.53 0.34
C ILE A 156 -9.11 2.42 -0.89
N VAL A 157 -9.01 3.75 -0.71
CA VAL A 157 -8.86 4.67 -1.84
C VAL A 157 -7.57 4.39 -2.62
N LEU A 158 -6.47 4.04 -1.94
CA LEU A 158 -5.21 3.72 -2.60
C LEU A 158 -5.22 2.34 -3.28
N HIS A 159 -5.99 1.40 -2.75
CA HIS A 159 -6.26 0.12 -3.39
C HIS A 159 -6.99 0.34 -4.72
N GLU A 160 -8.09 1.11 -4.73
CA GLU A 160 -8.79 1.48 -5.97
C GLU A 160 -7.94 2.33 -6.92
N THR A 161 -7.05 3.16 -6.37
CA THR A 161 -6.06 3.89 -7.18
C THR A 161 -5.12 2.91 -7.89
N GLY A 162 -4.80 1.77 -7.27
CA GLY A 162 -4.03 0.71 -7.89
C GLY A 162 -4.71 0.14 -9.13
N HIS A 163 -6.01 -0.18 -9.05
CA HIS A 163 -6.78 -0.59 -10.23
C HIS A 163 -6.77 0.48 -11.32
N ALA A 164 -6.97 1.74 -10.93
CA ALA A 164 -6.93 2.86 -11.88
C ALA A 164 -5.57 2.97 -12.59
N LEU A 165 -4.47 2.82 -11.87
CA LEU A 165 -3.13 2.87 -12.45
C LEU A 165 -2.84 1.65 -13.33
N ILE A 166 -3.29 0.45 -12.94
CA ILE A 166 -3.13 -0.75 -13.75
C ILE A 166 -3.85 -0.62 -15.08
N ASP A 167 -5.12 -0.20 -15.06
CA ASP A 167 -5.94 0.02 -16.25
C ASP A 167 -5.37 1.12 -17.14
N LEU A 168 -5.11 2.31 -16.58
CA LEU A 168 -4.71 3.49 -17.37
C LEU A 168 -3.28 3.41 -17.93
N LEU A 169 -2.39 2.67 -17.28
CA LEU A 169 -1.00 2.53 -17.71
C LEU A 169 -0.72 1.18 -18.37
N GLU A 170 -1.74 0.32 -18.52
CA GLU A 170 -1.63 -1.04 -19.06
C GLU A 170 -0.55 -1.86 -18.33
N ILE A 171 -0.51 -1.77 -17.00
CA ILE A 171 0.49 -2.46 -16.19
C ILE A 171 0.24 -3.97 -16.23
N PRO A 172 1.24 -4.79 -16.62
CA PRO A 172 1.06 -6.23 -16.70
C PRO A 172 1.00 -6.87 -15.31
N ILE A 173 -0.03 -7.68 -15.07
CA ILE A 173 -0.22 -8.48 -13.86
C ILE A 173 -0.23 -9.96 -14.20
N THR A 174 0.65 -10.74 -13.57
CA THR A 174 0.77 -12.20 -13.77
C THR A 174 0.27 -13.03 -12.59
N GLY A 175 -0.30 -12.37 -11.58
CA GLY A 175 -0.81 -12.97 -10.35
C GLY A 175 -2.22 -12.45 -10.04
N ARG A 176 -2.60 -12.45 -8.76
CA ARG A 176 -3.86 -11.84 -8.31
C ARG A 176 -3.70 -10.31 -8.32
N GLU A 177 -4.57 -9.62 -9.05
CA GLU A 177 -4.54 -8.16 -9.13
C GLU A 177 -4.79 -7.52 -7.77
N GLU A 178 -5.77 -8.03 -7.01
CA GLU A 178 -6.09 -7.62 -5.64
C GLU A 178 -4.88 -7.60 -4.70
N ASP A 179 -4.04 -8.64 -4.75
CA ASP A 179 -2.82 -8.70 -3.93
C ASP A 179 -1.79 -7.67 -4.39
N ALA A 180 -1.73 -7.38 -5.69
CA ALA A 180 -0.83 -6.38 -6.25
C ALA A 180 -1.26 -4.96 -5.85
N VAL A 181 -2.55 -4.65 -5.88
CA VAL A 181 -3.04 -3.32 -5.48
C VAL A 181 -2.98 -3.11 -3.96
N ASP A 182 -3.14 -4.16 -3.15
CA ASP A 182 -2.84 -4.12 -1.70
C ASP A 182 -1.37 -3.78 -1.43
N GLN A 183 -0.46 -4.41 -2.20
CA GLN A 183 0.97 -4.13 -2.14
C GLN A 183 1.28 -2.68 -2.52
N LEU A 184 0.60 -2.14 -3.55
CA LEU A 184 0.77 -0.75 -3.95
C LEU A 184 0.26 0.20 -2.87
N ALA A 185 -0.95 0.00 -2.37
CA ALA A 185 -1.56 0.81 -1.32
C ALA A 185 -0.65 0.88 -0.07
N THR A 186 -0.13 -0.28 0.35
CA THR A 186 0.85 -0.37 1.44
C THR A 186 2.12 0.42 1.14
N THR A 187 2.67 0.25 -0.07
CA THR A 187 3.91 0.93 -0.48
C THR A 187 3.73 2.45 -0.53
N LEU A 188 2.59 2.92 -1.04
CA LEU A 188 2.26 4.35 -1.10
C LEU A 188 2.14 4.92 0.32
N MET A 189 1.40 4.27 1.20
CA MET A 189 1.28 4.70 2.61
C MET A 189 2.63 4.76 3.32
N GLN A 190 3.54 3.83 3.06
CA GLN A 190 4.89 3.85 3.66
C GLN A 190 5.77 4.98 3.09
N ARG A 191 5.79 5.13 1.77
CA ARG A 191 6.70 6.04 1.08
C ARG A 191 6.23 7.50 1.12
N PHE A 192 4.92 7.72 1.13
CA PHE A 192 4.33 9.05 0.99
C PHE A 192 3.49 9.50 2.17
N ALA A 193 3.56 8.82 3.32
CA ALA A 193 3.04 9.38 4.57
C ALA A 193 3.50 10.82 4.81
N GLY A 194 2.61 11.61 5.44
CA GLY A 194 2.77 13.02 5.74
C GLY A 194 4.05 13.31 6.53
N MET A 195 4.56 14.54 6.42
CA MET A 195 5.79 14.94 7.13
C MET A 195 5.60 15.11 8.63
N ASP A 196 4.35 15.24 9.06
CA ASP A 196 3.82 15.28 10.41
C ASP A 196 3.42 13.89 10.94
N GLU A 197 3.42 12.87 10.09
CA GLU A 197 3.17 11.48 10.49
C GLU A 197 4.48 10.80 10.91
N SER A 198 4.61 10.53 12.21
CA SER A 198 5.62 9.60 12.72
C SER A 198 5.37 8.22 12.12
N SER A 199 6.40 7.40 11.95
CA SER A 199 6.14 6.07 11.38
C SER A 199 5.55 5.07 12.37
N ALA A 200 5.47 5.41 13.67
CA ALA A 200 4.57 4.71 14.58
C ALA A 200 3.11 4.92 14.13
N GLN A 201 2.71 6.16 13.85
CA GLN A 201 1.37 6.45 13.30
C GLN A 201 1.15 5.77 11.94
N VAL A 202 2.14 5.75 11.05
CA VAL A 202 2.04 5.01 9.77
C VAL A 202 1.83 3.51 10.01
N THR A 203 2.49 2.93 11.01
CA THR A 203 2.32 1.53 11.40
C THR A 203 0.91 1.29 11.92
N ASP A 204 0.45 2.14 12.83
CA ASP A 204 -0.88 2.01 13.42
C ASP A 204 -1.97 2.15 12.35
N ASN A 205 -1.80 3.08 11.40
CA ASN A 205 -2.66 3.23 10.24
C ASN A 205 -2.73 1.93 9.41
N LEU A 206 -1.57 1.34 9.06
CA LEU A 206 -1.53 0.10 8.30
C LEU A 206 -2.04 -1.11 9.10
N ARG A 207 -1.81 -1.16 10.43
CA ARG A 207 -2.36 -2.21 11.30
C ARG A 207 -3.88 -2.09 11.40
N MET A 208 -4.42 -0.87 11.54
CA MET A 208 -5.88 -0.66 11.53
C MET A 208 -6.50 -1.06 10.19
N ALA A 209 -5.84 -0.78 9.07
CA ALA A 209 -6.24 -1.24 7.75
C ALA A 209 -6.16 -2.78 7.61
N ALA A 210 -5.09 -3.40 8.08
CA ALA A 210 -4.96 -4.86 8.05
C ALA A 210 -6.06 -5.53 8.90
N ASN A 211 -6.35 -4.99 10.09
CA ASN A 211 -7.39 -5.53 10.98
C ASN A 211 -8.79 -5.53 10.34
N TRP A 212 -9.06 -4.63 9.40
CA TRP A 212 -10.32 -4.63 8.65
C TRP A 212 -10.52 -5.91 7.84
N PHE A 213 -9.45 -6.50 7.29
CA PHE A 213 -9.53 -7.78 6.58
C PHE A 213 -10.01 -8.93 7.45
N LEU A 214 -9.82 -8.83 8.77
CA LEU A 214 -10.23 -9.84 9.74
C LEU A 214 -11.70 -9.70 10.19
N VAL A 215 -12.41 -8.62 9.81
CA VAL A 215 -13.77 -8.36 10.31
C VAL A 215 -14.76 -9.45 9.90
N ARG A 216 -14.57 -10.06 8.73
CA ARG A 216 -15.41 -11.17 8.24
C ARG A 216 -14.73 -12.54 8.38
N SER A 217 -13.57 -12.60 9.03
CA SER A 217 -12.81 -13.82 9.21
C SER A 217 -13.51 -14.75 10.20
N THR A 218 -13.99 -15.89 9.72
CA THR A 218 -14.62 -16.92 10.55
C THR A 218 -13.69 -18.12 10.81
N GLY A 219 -12.60 -18.23 10.05
CA GLY A 219 -11.79 -19.46 9.98
C GLY A 219 -12.53 -20.65 9.36
N ALA A 220 -13.75 -20.46 8.89
CA ALA A 220 -14.61 -21.47 8.31
C ALA A 220 -15.18 -20.97 6.96
N TYR A 221 -14.56 -21.43 5.88
CA TYR A 221 -14.82 -20.95 4.52
C TYR A 221 -15.62 -21.95 3.70
N ASN A 222 -16.62 -21.45 2.97
CA ASN A 222 -17.28 -22.19 1.89
C ASN A 222 -16.44 -22.12 0.59
N LEU A 223 -16.84 -22.85 -0.44
CA LEU A 223 -16.11 -22.85 -1.72
C LEU A 223 -16.11 -21.49 -2.41
N ASP A 224 -17.15 -20.68 -2.24
CA ASP A 224 -17.26 -19.35 -2.84
C ASP A 224 -16.15 -18.42 -2.33
N ALA A 225 -15.83 -18.48 -1.03
CA ALA A 225 -14.74 -17.69 -0.45
C ALA A 225 -13.35 -18.02 -1.03
N TYR A 226 -13.15 -19.25 -1.54
CA TYR A 226 -11.90 -19.61 -2.24
C TYR A 226 -11.90 -19.21 -3.72
N ALA A 227 -13.08 -18.98 -4.31
CA ALA A 227 -13.25 -18.55 -5.69
C ALA A 227 -13.28 -17.02 -5.84
N ASP A 228 -13.39 -16.28 -4.73
CA ASP A 228 -13.36 -14.82 -4.69
C ASP A 228 -12.07 -14.27 -5.32
N GLU A 229 -12.17 -13.09 -5.94
CA GLU A 229 -11.05 -12.36 -6.55
C GLU A 229 -10.09 -11.79 -5.51
N HIS A 230 -10.58 -11.52 -4.29
CA HIS A 230 -9.77 -11.17 -3.13
C HIS A 230 -9.26 -12.43 -2.43
N ALA A 231 -7.99 -12.40 -2.02
CA ALA A 231 -7.48 -13.44 -1.14
C ALA A 231 -8.25 -13.44 0.20
N LEU A 232 -8.20 -14.56 0.93
CA LEU A 232 -8.85 -14.66 2.24
C LEU A 232 -8.36 -13.53 3.16
N GLY A 233 -9.26 -13.00 3.99
CA GLY A 233 -8.95 -11.85 4.86
C GLY A 233 -7.70 -12.05 5.70
N GLU A 234 -7.47 -13.25 6.23
CA GLU A 234 -6.28 -13.59 7.01
C GLU A 234 -5.01 -13.65 6.15
N GLN A 235 -5.12 -14.07 4.89
CA GLN A 235 -3.98 -14.04 3.95
C GLN A 235 -3.58 -12.59 3.66
N ARG A 236 -4.56 -11.73 3.36
CA ARG A 236 -4.34 -10.29 3.14
C ARG A 236 -3.74 -9.63 4.38
N TYR A 237 -4.26 -9.96 5.58
CA TYR A 237 -3.71 -9.50 6.86
C TYR A 237 -2.23 -9.84 7.00
N PHE A 238 -1.85 -11.13 6.90
CA PHE A 238 -0.45 -11.53 7.07
C PHE A 238 0.46 -11.01 5.96
N ASN A 239 -0.06 -10.81 4.74
CA ASN A 239 0.69 -10.18 3.66
C ASN A 239 1.01 -8.71 3.99
N LEU A 240 0.03 -7.93 4.45
CA LEU A 240 0.26 -6.54 4.87
C LEU A 240 1.27 -6.45 6.02
N GLN A 241 1.11 -7.28 7.06
CA GLN A 241 2.04 -7.31 8.19
C GLN A 241 3.46 -7.70 7.74
N CYS A 242 3.58 -8.58 6.76
CA CYS A 242 4.87 -8.96 6.17
C CYS A 242 5.51 -7.81 5.38
N LEU A 243 4.76 -7.07 4.56
CA LEU A 243 5.27 -5.90 3.84
C LEU A 243 5.69 -4.79 4.81
N LEU A 244 4.89 -4.57 5.87
CA LEU A 244 5.21 -3.61 6.91
C LEU A 244 6.49 -3.98 7.65
N TYR A 245 6.54 -5.16 8.26
CA TYR A 245 7.74 -5.64 8.96
C TYR A 245 8.97 -5.67 8.04
N GLY A 246 8.81 -6.17 6.82
CA GLY A 246 9.89 -6.33 5.85
C GLY A 246 10.50 -5.02 5.37
N SER A 247 9.74 -3.92 5.37
CA SER A 247 10.24 -2.61 4.97
C SER A 247 11.30 -2.07 5.93
N ASN A 248 11.13 -2.29 7.24
CA ASN A 248 12.10 -1.90 8.27
C ASN A 248 11.96 -2.79 9.53
N PRO A 249 12.64 -3.95 9.58
CA PRO A 249 12.49 -4.90 10.69
C PRO A 249 12.88 -4.35 12.07
N ALA A 250 13.89 -3.47 12.12
CA ALA A 250 14.32 -2.86 13.38
C ALA A 250 13.24 -1.96 13.97
N ARG A 251 12.53 -1.25 13.09
CA ARG A 251 11.46 -0.33 13.45
C ARG A 251 10.16 -1.03 13.83
N TYR A 252 9.83 -2.10 13.11
CA TYR A 252 8.54 -2.78 13.22
C TYR A 252 8.63 -4.12 13.95
N VAL A 253 9.63 -4.27 14.81
CA VAL A 253 9.83 -5.49 15.61
C VAL A 253 8.59 -5.86 16.44
N GLY A 254 7.83 -4.85 16.86
CA GLY A 254 6.54 -4.97 17.56
C GLY A 254 5.57 -5.94 16.88
N ILE A 255 5.48 -5.90 15.55
CA ILE A 255 4.58 -6.77 14.76
C ILE A 255 4.87 -8.25 15.01
N VAL A 256 6.14 -8.62 15.20
CA VAL A 256 6.52 -10.00 15.48
C VAL A 256 6.41 -10.32 16.98
N THR A 257 6.83 -9.40 17.85
CA THR A 257 6.85 -9.63 19.29
C THR A 257 5.46 -9.61 19.94
N GLU A 258 4.51 -8.87 19.36
CA GLU A 258 3.11 -8.79 19.82
C GLU A 258 2.23 -9.91 19.24
N GLY A 259 2.75 -10.71 18.30
CA GLY A 259 2.07 -11.88 17.75
C GLY A 259 1.31 -11.65 16.44
N ASP A 260 1.32 -10.44 15.90
CA ASP A 260 0.64 -10.11 14.63
C ASP A 260 1.27 -10.81 13.41
N LEU A 261 2.55 -11.17 13.48
CA LEU A 261 3.25 -11.88 12.42
C LEU A 261 4.07 -13.05 12.99
N PRO A 262 3.80 -14.30 12.57
CA PRO A 262 4.58 -15.45 13.01
C PRO A 262 6.07 -15.29 12.65
N GLN A 263 6.94 -15.60 13.61
CA GLN A 263 8.40 -15.52 13.42
C GLN A 263 8.89 -16.27 12.17
N ALA A 264 8.24 -17.39 11.82
CA ALA A 264 8.56 -18.15 10.62
C ALA A 264 8.28 -17.36 9.33
N ARG A 265 7.15 -16.65 9.24
CA ARG A 265 6.79 -15.79 8.10
C ARG A 265 7.72 -14.57 8.01
N ALA A 266 8.00 -13.95 9.16
CA ALA A 266 8.85 -12.76 9.28
C ALA A 266 10.23 -12.91 8.61
N LYS A 267 10.82 -14.11 8.61
CA LYS A 267 12.15 -14.38 8.01
C LYS A 267 12.24 -14.01 6.53
N GLY A 268 11.16 -14.19 5.75
CA GLY A 268 11.13 -13.91 4.31
C GLY A 268 10.75 -12.46 3.97
N CYS A 269 10.11 -11.77 4.91
CA CYS A 269 9.48 -10.47 4.68
C CYS A 269 10.41 -9.36 4.18
N PRO A 270 11.67 -9.22 4.66
CA PRO A 270 12.57 -8.20 4.11
C PRO A 270 12.93 -8.40 2.64
N ALA A 271 12.99 -9.65 2.16
CA ALA A 271 13.20 -9.93 0.74
C ALA A 271 11.94 -9.62 -0.07
N GLU A 272 10.77 -9.95 0.47
CA GLU A 272 9.46 -9.72 -0.14
C GLU A 272 9.16 -8.22 -0.29
N ALA A 273 9.26 -7.43 0.78
CA ALA A 273 9.03 -5.99 0.76
C ALA A 273 9.96 -5.28 -0.25
N ARG A 274 11.24 -5.65 -0.29
CA ARG A 274 12.19 -5.13 -1.29
C ARG A 274 11.86 -5.53 -2.72
N ARG A 275 11.30 -6.72 -2.94
CA ARG A 275 10.86 -7.17 -4.27
C ARG A 275 9.65 -6.37 -4.72
N VAL A 276 8.62 -6.30 -3.89
CA VAL A 276 7.39 -5.54 -4.15
C VAL A 276 7.70 -4.08 -4.45
N SER A 277 8.48 -3.44 -3.59
CA SER A 277 8.79 -2.03 -3.73
C SER A 277 9.58 -1.72 -5.00
N ARG A 278 10.53 -2.58 -5.39
CA ARG A 278 11.25 -2.44 -6.67
C ARG A 278 10.38 -2.75 -7.88
N ALA A 279 9.47 -3.71 -7.78
CA ALA A 279 8.56 -4.04 -8.86
C ALA A 279 7.67 -2.84 -9.18
N TRP A 280 6.95 -2.31 -8.18
CA TRP A 280 6.10 -1.13 -8.36
C TRP A 280 6.86 0.09 -8.84
N LEU A 281 8.07 0.34 -8.31
CA LEU A 281 8.92 1.43 -8.80
C LEU A 281 9.24 1.24 -10.29
N ARG A 282 9.65 0.05 -10.73
CA ARG A 282 9.96 -0.22 -12.13
C ARG A 282 8.76 -0.13 -13.05
N LEU A 283 7.58 -0.53 -12.58
CA LEU A 283 6.34 -0.44 -13.34
C LEU A 283 5.90 1.02 -13.53
N LEU A 284 6.09 1.87 -12.52
CA LEU A 284 5.65 3.27 -12.57
C LEU A 284 6.68 4.23 -13.19
N LEU A 285 7.99 3.93 -13.08
CA LEU A 285 9.08 4.79 -13.58
C LEU A 285 8.91 5.24 -15.05
N PRO A 286 8.53 4.38 -16.00
CA PRO A 286 8.33 4.77 -17.41
C PRO A 286 7.22 5.80 -17.62
N HIS A 287 6.31 5.94 -16.66
CA HIS A 287 5.15 6.83 -16.74
C HIS A 287 5.34 8.12 -15.95
N ILE A 288 6.47 8.29 -15.26
CA ILE A 288 6.77 9.54 -14.56
C ILE A 288 6.93 10.67 -15.57
N ALA A 289 6.26 11.79 -15.31
CA ALA A 289 6.31 12.93 -16.20
C ALA A 289 7.73 13.49 -16.33
N PRO A 290 8.09 14.04 -17.51
CA PRO A 290 9.44 14.54 -17.76
C PRO A 290 9.97 15.48 -16.68
N LYS A 291 9.11 16.32 -16.09
CA LYS A 291 9.43 17.22 -14.98
C LYS A 291 10.02 16.52 -13.75
N PHE A 292 9.59 15.30 -13.49
CA PHE A 292 9.94 14.53 -12.30
C PHE A 292 10.85 13.34 -12.60
N GLU A 293 11.28 13.16 -13.86
CA GLU A 293 12.20 12.10 -14.26
C GLU A 293 13.47 12.10 -13.40
N MET A 294 13.74 10.95 -12.78
CA MET A 294 14.94 10.71 -12.00
C MET A 294 15.31 9.23 -12.06
N THR A 295 16.58 8.92 -11.78
CA THR A 295 17.04 7.52 -11.70
C THR A 295 16.43 6.82 -10.49
N GLU A 296 16.29 5.48 -10.55
CA GLU A 296 15.81 4.63 -9.44
C GLU A 296 16.60 4.93 -8.15
N GLU A 297 17.92 5.07 -8.25
CA GLU A 297 18.82 5.41 -7.13
C GLU A 297 18.56 6.81 -6.53
N LYS A 298 18.22 7.79 -7.37
CA LYS A 298 17.90 9.15 -6.90
C LYS A 298 16.54 9.16 -6.18
N ALA A 299 15.54 8.46 -6.73
CA ALA A 299 14.24 8.31 -6.09
C ALA A 299 14.36 7.64 -4.71
N ASN A 300 15.06 6.51 -4.62
CA ASN A 300 15.26 5.81 -3.35
C ASN A 300 15.98 6.68 -2.30
N ARG A 301 17.00 7.46 -2.68
CA ARG A 301 17.67 8.40 -1.76
C ARG A 301 16.73 9.48 -1.23
N LEU A 302 15.83 10.02 -2.06
CA LEU A 302 14.83 11.00 -1.62
C LEU A 302 13.84 10.41 -0.61
N PHE A 303 13.39 9.17 -0.84
CA PHE A 303 12.51 8.47 0.10
C PHE A 303 13.18 8.26 1.46
N GLU A 304 14.44 7.82 1.48
CA GLU A 304 15.19 7.67 2.74
C GLU A 304 15.42 9.01 3.46
N GLN A 305 15.65 10.09 2.72
CA GLN A 305 15.79 11.44 3.30
C GLN A 305 14.48 11.90 3.95
N ARG A 306 13.35 11.78 3.25
CA ARG A 306 12.02 12.07 3.81
C ARG A 306 11.74 11.23 5.04
N GLU A 307 12.07 9.94 5.02
CA GLU A 307 11.87 9.08 6.18
C GLU A 307 12.71 9.54 7.40
N ARG A 308 13.98 9.91 7.18
CA ARG A 308 14.84 10.49 8.24
C ARG A 308 14.29 11.80 8.77
N GLU A 309 13.72 12.65 7.91
CA GLU A 309 13.05 13.89 8.31
C GLU A 309 11.80 13.63 9.16
N ARG A 310 10.93 12.71 8.74
CA ARG A 310 9.75 12.32 9.54
C ARG A 310 10.14 11.81 10.92
N SER A 311 11.14 10.94 11.01
CA SER A 311 11.62 10.43 12.30
C SER A 311 12.18 11.56 13.18
N ARG A 312 12.93 12.50 12.61
CA ARG A 312 13.40 13.68 13.35
C ARG A 312 12.25 14.56 13.84
N ASN A 313 11.23 14.79 13.01
CA ASN A 313 10.08 15.61 13.39
C ASN A 313 9.24 14.96 14.50
N ALA A 314 9.16 13.63 14.52
CA ALA A 314 8.49 12.89 15.59
C ALA A 314 9.20 13.02 16.96
N ASP A 315 10.53 13.21 16.96
CA ASP A 315 11.35 13.35 18.16
C ASP A 315 11.44 14.80 18.67
N ILE A 316 10.84 15.77 17.98
CA ILE A 316 10.81 17.18 18.43
C ILE A 316 9.54 17.39 19.27
N PRO A 317 9.65 17.59 20.60
CA PRO A 317 8.50 17.65 21.51
C PRO A 317 7.63 18.92 21.38
N TYR A 318 7.88 19.77 20.39
CA TYR A 318 7.18 21.04 20.19
C TYR A 318 6.98 21.35 18.70
N VAL A 319 5.89 20.84 18.12
CA VAL A 319 5.10 21.62 17.16
C VAL A 319 3.64 21.41 17.52
N ARG A 320 2.99 22.50 17.96
CA ARG A 320 1.55 22.58 18.25
C ARG A 320 0.74 22.59 16.97
#